data_AF-A0A2W5NBQ6-F1
#
_entry.id   AF-A0A2W5NBQ6-F1
#
_cell.length_a   1.000
_cell.length_b   1.000
_cell.length_c   1.000
_cell.angle_alpha   90.00
_cell.angle_beta   90.00
_cell.angle_gamma   90.00
#
_symmetry.space_group_name_H-M   'P 1'
#
loop_
_entity.id
_entity.type
_entity.pdbx_description
1 polymer ?
#
loop_
_entity_poly.entity_id
_entity_poly.type
_entity_poly.pdbx_seq_one_letter_code
_entity_poly.pdbx_strand_id
1 'polypeptide(L)' 'MLKALTTIVLFGLLVGMTIRAVFPKQPTPKRPGPRIQTARKCPDCGAYRLGGGACPTPDCPSKR' A
#
# COMPACT_ATOMS: atom_id res chain seq x y z
N MET A 1 -2.49 -41.03 25.03
CA MET A 1 -3.30 -40.14 24.16
C MET A 1 -2.60 -38.81 23.89
N LEU A 2 -2.12 -38.09 24.92
CA LEU A 2 -1.43 -36.80 24.74
C LEU A 2 -0.22 -36.86 23.78
N LYS A 3 0.60 -37.92 23.88
CA LYS A 3 1.77 -38.15 23.01
C LYS A 3 1.40 -38.26 21.53
N ALA A 4 0.31 -38.96 21.21
CA ALA A 4 -0.16 -39.14 19.84
C ALA A 4 -0.74 -37.84 19.26
N LEU A 5 -1.44 -37.07 20.10
CA LEU A 5 -1.93 -35.74 19.72
C LEU A 5 -0.76 -34.81 19.40
N THR A 6 0.27 -34.78 20.25
CA THR A 6 1.45 -33.94 20.04
C THR A 6 2.23 -34.32 18.80
N THR A 7 2.40 -35.62 18.49
CA THR A 7 3.10 -36.03 17.26
C THR A 7 2.32 -35.64 16.01
N ILE A 8 0.99 -35.75 16.01
CA ILE A 8 0.15 -35.33 14.88
C ILE A 8 0.26 -33.82 14.65
N VAL A 9 0.20 -33.02 15.73
CA VAL A 9 0.35 -31.55 15.64
C VAL A 9 1.73 -31.17 15.13
N LEU A 10 2.79 -31.80 15.66
CA LEU A 10 4.17 -31.54 15.24
C LEU A 10 4.37 -31.88 13.75
N PHE A 11 3.85 -33.02 13.33
CA PHE A 11 3.92 -33.48 11.94
C PHE A 11 3.18 -32.53 11.00
N GLY A 12 1.97 -32.10 11.36
CA GLY A 12 1.20 -31.13 10.59
C GLY A 12 1.91 -29.77 10.45
N LEU A 13 2.60 -29.32 11.49
CA LEU A 13 3.40 -28.09 11.46
C LEU A 13 4.58 -28.20 10.48
N LEU A 14 5.31 -29.32 10.52
CA LEU A 14 6.43 -29.58 9.62
C LEU A 14 5.99 -29.64 8.15
N VAL A 15 4.87 -30.32 7.87
CA VAL A 15 4.29 -30.38 6.53
C VAL A 15 3.80 -29.00 6.08
N GLY A 16 3.14 -28.23 6.94
CA GLY A 16 2.69 -26.88 6.61
C GLY A 16 3.83 -25.92 6.30
N MET A 17 4.94 -26.01 7.04
CA MET A 17 6.14 -25.19 6.81
C MET A 17 6.83 -25.56 5.50
N THR A 18 7.00 -26.85 5.21
CA THR A 18 7.62 -27.31 3.95
C THR A 18 6.82 -26.89 2.73
N ILE A 19 5.49 -26.99 2.77
CA ILE A 19 4.63 -26.53 1.67
C ILE A 19 4.79 -25.02 1.44
N ARG A 20 4.81 -24.20 2.51
CA ARG A 20 5.01 -22.74 2.38
C ARG A 20 6.39 -22.35 1.84
N ALA A 21 7.43 -23.14 2.14
CA ALA A 21 8.76 -22.90 1.62
C ALA A 21 8.86 -23.19 0.11
N VAL A 22 8.19 -24.25 -0.35
CA VAL A 22 8.18 -24.65 -1.77
C VAL A 22 7.21 -23.80 -2.59
N PHE A 23 6.08 -23.39 -2.00
CA PHE A 23 5.07 -22.54 -2.64
C PHE A 23 4.94 -21.21 -1.90
N PRO A 24 5.89 -20.28 -2.11
CA PRO A 24 5.80 -18.96 -1.51
C PRO A 24 4.52 -18.28 -2.01
N LYS A 25 3.72 -17.78 -1.07
CA LYS A 25 2.52 -17.00 -1.40
C LYS A 25 2.95 -15.79 -2.21
N GLN A 26 2.53 -15.72 -3.48
CA GLN A 26 2.85 -14.59 -4.32
C GLN A 26 2.31 -13.31 -3.67
N PRO A 27 3.13 -12.24 -3.57
CA PRO A 27 2.65 -10.97 -3.07
C PRO A 27 1.50 -10.52 -3.97
N THR A 28 0.36 -10.23 -3.36
CA THR A 28 -0.76 -9.64 -4.08
C THR A 28 -0.28 -8.33 -4.70
N PRO A 29 -0.47 -8.10 -6.01
CA PRO A 29 -0.08 -6.85 -6.62
C PRO A 29 -0.88 -5.74 -5.93
N LYS A 30 -0.19 -4.90 -5.14
CA LYS A 30 -0.75 -3.64 -4.68
C LYS A 30 -1.12 -2.86 -5.94
N ARG A 31 -2.41 -2.62 -6.16
CA ARG A 31 -2.85 -1.70 -7.20
C ARG A 31 -2.09 -0.38 -6.98
N PRO A 32 -1.41 0.15 -8.00
CA PRO A 32 -0.84 1.48 -7.91
C PRO A 32 -1.95 2.43 -7.45
N GLY A 33 -1.68 3.19 -6.39
CA GLY A 33 -2.59 4.26 -5.98
C GLY A 33 -2.79 5.24 -7.13
N PRO A 34 -3.87 6.05 -7.11
CA PRO A 34 -4.12 7.03 -8.17
C PRO A 34 -2.87 7.90 -8.36
N ARG A 35 -2.28 7.84 -9.57
CA ARG A 35 -1.19 8.75 -9.95
C ARG A 35 -1.75 10.17 -9.85
N ILE A 36 -1.17 10.98 -8.98
CA ILE A 36 -1.46 12.42 -8.92
C ILE A 36 -0.83 13.06 -10.17
N GLN A 37 -1.52 12.96 -11.31
CA GLN A 37 -1.07 13.48 -12.61
C GLN A 37 -1.12 15.02 -12.70
N THR A 38 -1.63 15.68 -11.67
CA THR A 38 -2.15 17.04 -11.77
C THR A 38 -1.57 17.96 -10.71
N ALA A 39 -0.34 17.69 -10.23
CA ALA A 39 0.43 18.73 -9.54
C ALA A 39 0.80 19.82 -10.57
N ARG A 40 -0.04 20.85 -10.70
CA ARG A 40 0.20 22.00 -11.58
C ARG A 40 0.71 23.16 -10.75
N LYS A 41 1.56 24.01 -11.32
CA LYS A 41 1.84 25.31 -10.69
C LYS A 41 0.62 26.22 -10.83
N CYS A 42 0.35 27.00 -9.79
CA CYS A 42 -0.55 28.13 -9.83
C CYS A 42 0.10 29.22 -10.72
N PRO A 43 -0.62 29.79 -11.69
CA PRO A 43 -0.07 30.82 -12.57
C PRO A 43 0.21 32.14 -11.85
N ASP A 44 -0.48 32.41 -10.74
CA ASP A 44 -0.39 33.70 -10.04
C ASP A 44 0.71 33.76 -8.97
N CYS A 45 0.85 32.71 -8.16
CA CYS A 45 1.83 32.68 -7.07
C CYS A 45 2.93 31.61 -7.24
N GLY A 46 2.89 30.81 -8.30
CA GLY A 46 3.90 29.78 -8.59
C GLY A 46 3.87 28.53 -7.69
N ALA A 47 3.02 28.49 -6.65
CA ALA A 47 2.89 27.35 -5.76
C ALA A 47 2.28 26.12 -6.46
N TYR A 48 2.62 24.91 -6.00
CA TYR A 48 2.03 23.68 -6.51
C TYR A 48 0.61 23.50 -5.96
N ARG A 49 -0.36 23.37 -6.86
CA ARG A 49 -1.73 22.94 -6.56
C ARG A 49 -1.92 21.48 -6.94
N LEU A 50 -2.67 20.76 -6.12
CA LEU A 50 -3.02 19.37 -6.34
C LEU A 50 -4.36 19.31 -7.09
N GLY A 51 -4.37 18.78 -8.32
CA GLY A 51 -5.61 18.66 -9.09
C GLY A 51 -6.11 19.98 -9.65
N GLY A 52 -7.44 20.10 -9.75
CA GLY A 52 -8.14 21.35 -10.11
C GLY A 52 -8.56 22.18 -8.90
N GLY A 53 -8.08 21.85 -7.70
CA GLY A 53 -8.42 22.55 -6.46
C GLY A 53 -7.85 23.97 -6.38
N ALA A 54 -8.37 24.75 -5.42
CA ALA A 54 -7.87 26.08 -5.12
C ALA A 54 -6.37 26.06 -4.77
N CYS A 55 -5.67 27.14 -5.10
CA CYS A 55 -4.27 27.29 -4.73
C CYS A 55 -4.14 27.26 -3.19
N PRO A 56 -3.22 26.48 -2.59
CA PRO A 56 -3.14 26.38 -1.12
C PRO A 56 -2.59 27.65 -0.46
N THR A 57 -1.89 28.52 -1.20
CA THR A 57 -1.26 29.72 -0.68
C THR A 57 -2.31 30.70 -0.12
N PRO A 58 -2.22 31.10 1.16
CA PRO A 58 -3.20 31.99 1.79
C PRO A 58 -3.27 33.35 1.08
N ASP A 59 -2.14 33.91 0.67
CA ASP A 59 -2.04 35.21 0.00
C ASP A 59 -2.00 35.10 -1.54
N CYS A 60 -2.61 34.06 -2.11
CA CYS A 60 -2.66 33.91 -3.57
C CYS A 60 -3.61 34.96 -4.19
N PRO A 61 -3.20 35.70 -5.25
CA PRO A 61 -4.09 36.64 -5.95
C PRO A 61 -5.36 35.98 -6.48
N SER A 62 -5.28 34.69 -6.84
CA SER A 62 -6.40 33.90 -7.36
C SER A 62 -7.43 33.47 -6.31
N LYS A 63 -7.22 33.75 -5.01
CA LYS A 63 -8.16 33.43 -3.93
C LYS A 63 -9.07 34.60 -3.55
N ARG A 64 -8.75 35.83 -3.97
CA ARG A 64 -9.56 37.02 -3.70
C ARG A 64 -10.74 37.13 -4.63
#